data_AF-A0A8H4EPF2-F1
#
_entry.id   AF-A0A8H4EPF2-F1
#
_cell.length_a   1.000
_cell.length_b   1.000
_cell.length_c   1.000
_cell.angle_alpha   90.00
_cell.angle_beta   90.00
_cell.angle_gamma   90.00
#
_symmetry.space_group_name_H-M   'P 1'
#
loop_
_entity.id
_entity.type
_entity.pdbx_description
1 polymer ?
#
loop_
_entity_poly.entity_id
_entity_poly.type
_entity_poly.pdbx_seq_one_letter_code
_entity_poly.pdbx_strand_id
1 'polypeptide(L)'
;MHRTVPFLGATPEELRVAIIFYLTALLPQEVFQFYKWPTHGFEHLTKIYAELPFEFLKLALEAQTFPFAAPIDRFQFSKKVLKLRKTNAKLYGCGNMNSSVRDVLSETVYLAFGDDLSRSGIIVATSSPLKKASNEHSPSKMV
;
A
#
# COMPACT_ATOMS: atom_id res chain seq x y z
N MET A 1 -17.24 -25.37 -11.19
CA MET A 1 -15.77 -25.50 -11.29
C MET A 1 -15.18 -25.22 -9.92
N HIS A 2 -14.79 -26.26 -9.19
CA HIS A 2 -14.10 -26.10 -7.91
C HIS A 2 -12.61 -25.80 -8.18
N ARG A 3 -12.16 -24.58 -7.87
CA ARG A 3 -10.72 -24.28 -7.77
C ARG A 3 -10.24 -24.82 -6.42
N THR A 4 -9.72 -26.04 -6.42
CA THR A 4 -8.86 -26.52 -5.34
C THR A 4 -7.53 -25.77 -5.44
N VAL A 5 -7.16 -25.05 -4.39
CA VAL A 5 -5.83 -24.42 -4.30
C VAL A 5 -4.89 -25.45 -3.69
N PRO A 6 -3.88 -25.96 -4.44
CA PRO A 6 -3.01 -27.02 -3.95
C PRO A 6 -1.88 -26.36 -3.16
N PHE A 7 -2.11 -25.99 -1.90
CA PHE A 7 -1.05 -25.45 -1.03
C PHE A 7 -0.37 -26.51 -0.16
N LEU A 8 -0.57 -27.80 -0.44
CA LEU A 8 0.22 -28.85 0.20
C LEU A 8 1.54 -29.00 -0.58
N GLY A 9 2.62 -28.40 -0.07
CA GLY A 9 3.99 -28.54 -0.61
C GLY A 9 4.59 -27.29 -1.28
N ALA A 10 3.88 -26.16 -1.29
CA ALA A 10 4.41 -24.92 -1.84
C ALA A 10 5.50 -24.32 -0.93
N THR A 11 6.58 -23.83 -1.54
CA THR A 11 7.62 -23.07 -0.84
C THR A 11 7.07 -21.71 -0.38
N PRO A 12 7.68 -21.09 0.66
CA PRO A 12 7.29 -19.75 1.10
C PRO A 12 7.34 -18.69 -0.02
N GLU A 13 8.22 -18.86 -1.00
CA GLU A 13 8.36 -17.96 -2.14
C GLU A 13 7.20 -18.12 -3.14
N GLU A 14 6.82 -19.35 -3.47
CA GLU A 14 5.67 -19.63 -4.32
C GLU A 14 4.37 -19.09 -3.70
N LEU A 15 4.23 -19.24 -2.38
CA LEU A 15 3.09 -18.68 -1.64
C LEU A 15 3.09 -17.15 -1.71
N ARG A 16 4.25 -16.50 -1.56
CA ARG A 16 4.38 -15.05 -1.67
C ARG A 16 3.98 -14.56 -3.06
N VAL A 17 4.49 -15.20 -4.12
CA VAL A 17 4.14 -14.87 -5.51
C VAL A 17 2.63 -15.04 -5.74
N ALA A 18 2.04 -16.14 -5.26
CA ALA A 18 0.62 -16.40 -5.38
C ALA A 18 -0.23 -15.35 -4.65
N ILE A 19 0.18 -14.92 -3.45
CA ILE A 19 -0.49 -13.86 -2.70
C ILE A 19 -0.42 -12.53 -3.46
N ILE A 20 0.75 -12.14 -3.95
CA ILE A 20 0.88 -10.87 -4.71
C ILE A 20 0.09 -10.93 -6.01
N PHE A 21 0.10 -12.06 -6.72
CA PHE A 21 -0.72 -12.24 -7.91
C PHE A 21 -2.21 -12.14 -7.58
N TYR A 22 -2.67 -12.79 -6.51
CA TYR A 22 -4.05 -12.70 -6.05
C TYR A 22 -4.43 -11.25 -5.75
N LEU A 23 -3.63 -10.55 -4.94
CA LEU A 23 -3.90 -9.17 -4.55
C LEU A 23 -3.98 -8.25 -5.79
N THR A 24 -3.03 -8.37 -6.72
CA THR A 24 -2.87 -7.40 -7.80
C THR A 24 -3.69 -7.69 -9.05
N ALA A 25 -4.04 -8.94 -9.32
CA ALA A 25 -4.75 -9.34 -10.54
C ALA A 25 -6.16 -9.90 -10.25
N LEU A 26 -6.28 -10.88 -9.34
CA LEU A 26 -7.54 -11.61 -9.14
C LEU A 26 -8.53 -10.84 -8.27
N LEU A 27 -8.08 -10.35 -7.11
CA LEU A 27 -8.92 -9.64 -6.16
C LEU A 27 -9.63 -8.42 -6.79
N PRO A 28 -8.95 -7.54 -7.55
CA PRO A 28 -9.63 -6.42 -8.18
C PRO A 28 -10.64 -6.89 -9.22
N GLN A 29 -10.31 -7.92 -10.01
CA GLN A 29 -11.23 -8.49 -10.98
C GLN A 29 -12.48 -9.04 -10.30
N GLU A 30 -12.33 -9.80 -9.21
CA GLU A 30 -13.43 -10.34 -8.41
C GLU A 30 -14.30 -9.19 -7.85
N VAL A 31 -13.69 -8.21 -7.19
CA VAL A 31 -14.41 -7.05 -6.63
C VAL A 31 -15.16 -6.29 -7.71
N PHE A 32 -14.59 -6.12 -8.91
CA PHE A 32 -15.24 -5.38 -10.00
C PHE A 32 -16.39 -6.16 -10.62
N GLN A 33 -16.29 -7.49 -10.66
CA GLN A 33 -17.39 -8.35 -11.10
C GLN A 33 -18.56 -8.33 -10.10
N PHE A 34 -18.28 -8.38 -8.80
CA PHE A 34 -19.32 -8.41 -7.77
C PHE A 34 -19.98 -7.04 -7.52
N TYR A 35 -19.19 -5.97 -7.40
CA TYR A 35 -19.69 -4.68 -6.95
C TYR A 35 -19.95 -3.66 -8.06
N LYS A 36 -19.63 -3.98 -9.32
CA LYS A 36 -19.69 -3.08 -10.48
C LYS A 36 -18.78 -1.84 -10.35
N TRP A 37 -18.01 -1.60 -11.41
CA TRP A 37 -17.12 -0.44 -11.56
C TRP A 37 -17.92 0.79 -12.07
N PRO A 38 -17.57 2.06 -11.73
CA PRO A 38 -16.41 2.53 -11.00
C PRO A 38 -16.62 2.96 -9.54
N THR A 39 -17.85 3.01 -9.03
CA THR A 39 -18.12 3.58 -7.70
C THR A 39 -17.98 2.53 -6.60
N HIS A 40 -18.87 1.54 -6.55
CA HIS A 40 -18.92 0.59 -5.43
C HIS A 40 -17.73 -0.37 -5.39
N GLY A 41 -17.28 -0.85 -6.56
CA GLY A 41 -16.06 -1.66 -6.65
C GLY A 41 -14.80 -0.93 -6.15
N PHE A 42 -14.68 0.37 -6.46
CA PHE A 42 -13.56 1.19 -5.97
C PHE A 42 -13.58 1.33 -4.45
N GLU A 43 -14.74 1.62 -3.86
CA GLU A 43 -14.88 1.76 -2.41
C GLU A 43 -14.61 0.45 -1.67
N HIS A 44 -15.10 -0.67 -2.19
CA HIS A 44 -14.87 -1.99 -1.59
C HIS A 44 -13.40 -2.39 -1.67
N LEU A 45 -12.77 -2.19 -2.83
CA LEU A 45 -11.33 -2.44 -2.98
C LEU A 45 -10.52 -1.56 -2.01
N THR A 46 -10.92 -0.29 -1.83
CA THR A 46 -10.27 0.61 -0.87
C THR A 46 -10.34 0.09 0.56
N LYS A 47 -11.50 -0.44 0.99
CA LYS A 47 -11.70 -1.01 2.33
C LYS A 47 -10.83 -2.24 2.54
N ILE A 48 -10.84 -3.19 1.58
CA ILE A 48 -10.04 -4.41 1.66
C ILE A 48 -8.54 -4.08 1.77
N TYR A 49 -8.06 -3.18 0.90
CA TYR A 49 -6.65 -2.78 0.92
C TYR A 49 -6.26 -2.02 2.19
N ALA A 50 -7.19 -1.29 2.80
CA ALA A 50 -6.94 -0.61 4.06
C ALA A 50 -6.75 -1.59 5.23
N GLU A 51 -7.16 -2.85 5.11
CA GLU A 51 -7.00 -3.86 6.16
C GLU A 51 -5.74 -4.73 6.00
N LEU A 52 -5.01 -4.59 4.89
CA LEU A 52 -3.80 -5.38 4.66
C LEU A 52 -2.64 -4.95 5.57
N PRO A 53 -1.75 -5.87 5.95
CA PRO A 53 -0.45 -5.50 6.54
C PRO A 53 0.35 -4.61 5.57
N PHE A 54 1.15 -3.69 6.12
CA PHE A 54 1.88 -2.69 5.33
C PHE A 54 2.74 -3.32 4.21
N GLU A 55 3.46 -4.41 4.51
CA GLU A 55 4.32 -5.09 3.54
C GLU A 55 3.55 -5.58 2.30
N PHE A 56 2.39 -6.21 2.50
CA PHE A 56 1.55 -6.68 1.40
C PHE A 56 0.90 -5.54 0.65
N LEU A 57 0.46 -4.50 1.38
CA LEU A 57 -0.10 -3.30 0.78
C LEU A 57 0.91 -2.60 -0.13
N LYS A 58 2.14 -2.42 0.36
CA LYS A 58 3.25 -1.82 -0.39
C LYS A 58 3.53 -2.62 -1.65
N LEU A 59 3.76 -3.92 -1.52
CA LEU A 59 4.05 -4.80 -2.66
C LEU A 59 2.91 -4.77 -3.69
N ALA A 60 1.66 -4.81 -3.26
CA ALA A 60 0.52 -4.81 -4.17
C ALA A 60 0.39 -3.47 -4.92
N LEU A 61 0.49 -2.33 -4.22
CA LEU A 61 0.35 -1.01 -4.82
C LEU A 61 1.52 -0.66 -5.77
N GLU A 62 2.73 -1.10 -5.46
CA GLU A 62 3.92 -0.85 -6.27
C GLU A 62 4.02 -1.80 -7.49
N ALA A 63 3.28 -2.92 -7.49
CA ALA A 63 3.34 -3.90 -8.56
C ALA A 63 2.87 -3.36 -9.91
N GLN A 64 3.58 -3.68 -10.98
CA GLN A 64 3.18 -3.29 -12.34
C GLN A 64 1.83 -3.89 -12.75
N THR A 65 1.51 -5.09 -12.26
CA THR A 65 0.27 -5.83 -12.54
C THR A 65 -0.98 -5.22 -11.92
N PHE A 66 -0.86 -4.17 -11.11
CA PHE A 66 -2.00 -3.51 -10.49
C PHE A 66 -2.98 -2.95 -11.54
N PRO A 67 -4.30 -3.04 -11.34
CA PRO A 67 -5.31 -2.75 -12.38
C PRO A 67 -5.36 -1.28 -12.83
N PHE A 68 -4.72 -0.35 -12.12
CA PHE A 68 -4.60 1.04 -12.55
C PHE A 68 -3.40 1.23 -13.46
N ALA A 69 -3.67 1.33 -14.75
CA ALA A 69 -2.66 1.56 -15.79
C ALA A 69 -2.05 2.96 -15.69
N ALA A 70 -2.85 3.98 -15.37
CA ALA A 70 -2.35 5.35 -15.21
C ALA A 70 -1.72 5.53 -13.80
N PRO A 71 -0.47 6.00 -13.70
CA PRO A 71 0.18 6.25 -12.41
C PRO A 71 -0.59 7.20 -11.50
N ILE A 72 -1.29 8.18 -12.10
CA ILE A 72 -2.10 9.15 -11.35
C ILE A 72 -3.30 8.48 -10.67
N ASP A 73 -4.00 7.56 -11.34
CA ASP A 73 -5.15 6.86 -10.78
C ASP A 73 -4.72 5.96 -9.63
N ARG A 74 -3.59 5.27 -9.83
CA ARG A 74 -2.96 4.43 -8.81
C ARG A 74 -2.55 5.24 -7.59
N PHE A 75 -2.00 6.44 -7.79
CA PHE A 75 -1.66 7.36 -6.72
C PHE A 75 -2.90 7.83 -5.95
N GLN A 76 -3.97 8.23 -6.64
CA GLN A 76 -5.22 8.65 -5.99
C GLN A 76 -5.87 7.50 -5.20
N PHE A 77 -5.87 6.28 -5.74
CA PHE A 77 -6.33 5.09 -5.03
C PHE A 77 -5.51 4.86 -3.76
N SER A 78 -4.19 4.84 -3.89
CA SER A 78 -3.27 4.63 -2.77
C SER A 78 -3.44 5.68 -1.67
N LYS A 79 -3.62 6.95 -2.04
CA LYS A 79 -3.95 8.01 -1.08
C LYS A 79 -5.23 7.75 -0.32
N LYS A 80 -6.29 7.27 -0.99
CA LYS A 80 -7.56 6.95 -0.34
C LYS A 80 -7.42 5.76 0.63
N VAL A 81 -6.68 4.73 0.24
CA VAL A 81 -6.36 3.58 1.11
C VAL A 81 -5.63 4.05 2.36
N LEU A 82 -4.51 4.77 2.21
CA LEU A 82 -3.72 5.27 3.35
C LEU A 82 -4.54 6.22 4.23
N LYS A 83 -5.39 7.06 3.65
CA LYS A 83 -6.29 7.94 4.42
C LYS A 83 -7.25 7.11 5.28
N LEU A 84 -7.86 6.07 4.73
CA LEU A 84 -8.77 5.20 5.47
C LEU A 84 -8.03 4.44 6.58
N ARG A 85 -6.84 3.91 6.30
CA ARG A 85 -5.96 3.26 7.29
C ARG A 85 -5.68 4.15 8.49
N LYS A 86 -5.27 5.38 8.24
CA LYS A 86 -5.01 6.37 9.29
C LYS A 86 -6.26 6.71 10.09
N THR A 87 -7.41 6.83 9.44
CA THR A 87 -8.69 7.04 10.13
C THR A 87 -9.03 5.87 11.04
N ASN A 88 -8.93 4.63 10.54
CA ASN A 88 -9.21 3.43 11.32
C ASN A 88 -8.26 3.30 12.52
N ALA A 89 -6.96 3.54 12.31
CA ALA A 89 -5.96 3.50 13.38
C ALA A 89 -6.22 4.54 14.48
N LYS A 90 -6.75 5.72 14.13
CA LYS A 90 -7.15 6.75 15.11
C LYS A 90 -8.41 6.39 15.88
N LEU A 91 -9.38 5.77 15.22
CA LEU A 91 -10.70 5.49 15.81
C LEU A 91 -10.71 4.21 16.65
N TYR A 92 -10.04 3.15 16.16
CA TYR A 92 -10.17 1.80 16.69
C TYR A 92 -8.83 1.21 17.15
N GLY A 93 -7.73 1.96 17.01
CA GLY A 93 -6.38 1.44 17.20
C GLY A 93 -5.95 0.47 16.08
N CYS A 94 -4.81 -0.20 16.26
CA CYS A 94 -4.27 -1.16 15.30
C CYS A 94 -4.79 -2.57 15.55
N GLY A 95 -6.11 -2.74 15.65
CA GLY A 95 -6.83 -3.90 16.21
C GLY A 95 -6.53 -5.32 15.68
N ASN A 96 -5.54 -5.50 14.79
CA ASN A 96 -4.92 -6.80 14.51
C ASN A 96 -3.64 -6.70 13.65
N MET A 97 -3.03 -5.52 13.54
CA MET A 97 -1.84 -5.33 12.71
C MET A 97 -0.60 -5.37 13.59
N ASN A 98 0.43 -6.11 13.19
CA ASN A 98 1.77 -6.10 13.81
C ASN A 98 2.49 -4.74 13.64
N SER A 99 1.76 -3.63 13.73
CA SER A 99 2.21 -2.26 13.52
C SER A 99 1.66 -1.38 14.63
N SER A 100 2.46 -0.44 15.13
CA SER A 100 1.94 0.55 16.06
C SER A 100 1.05 1.57 15.34
N VAL A 101 0.14 2.23 16.07
CA VAL A 101 -0.65 3.35 15.53
C VAL A 101 0.26 4.43 14.95
N ARG A 102 1.42 4.67 15.59
CA ARG A 102 2.42 5.62 15.11
C ARG A 102 2.95 5.25 13.72
N ASP A 103 3.23 3.99 13.48
CA ASP A 103 3.75 3.51 12.19
C ASP A 103 2.71 3.70 11.10
N VAL A 104 1.45 3.34 11.35
CA VAL A 104 0.34 3.54 10.39
C VAL A 104 0.13 5.03 10.08
N LEU A 105 0.23 5.90 11.10
CA LEU A 105 0.12 7.35 10.90
C LEU A 105 1.27 7.93 10.07
N SER A 106 2.42 7.26 10.08
CA SER A 106 3.63 7.64 9.33
C SER A 106 3.61 7.20 7.85
N GLU A 107 2.71 6.30 7.47
CA GLU A 107 2.59 5.79 6.09
C GLU A 107 2.32 6.92 5.09
N THR A 108 3.06 6.96 3.99
CA THR A 108 2.97 8.01 2.96
C THR A 108 3.12 7.38 1.58
N VAL A 109 2.45 7.96 0.59
CA VAL A 109 2.59 7.58 -0.81
C VAL A 109 3.19 8.74 -1.61
N TYR A 110 4.16 8.41 -2.45
CA TYR A 110 4.84 9.31 -3.35
C TYR A 110 4.54 8.89 -4.79
N LEU A 111 4.45 9.88 -5.68
CA LEU A 111 4.48 9.64 -7.11
C LEU A 111 5.94 9.78 -7.53
N ALA A 112 6.54 8.68 -7.99
CA ALA A 112 7.90 8.68 -8.49
C ALA A 112 7.86 8.90 -10.00
N PHE A 113 8.64 9.86 -10.47
CA PHE A 113 8.90 10.08 -11.90
C PHE A 113 10.32 9.60 -12.16
N GLY A 114 10.49 8.67 -13.10
CA GLY A 114 11.81 8.39 -13.65
C GLY A 114 12.18 9.42 -14.71
N ASP A 115 13.44 9.39 -15.15
CA ASP A 115 13.94 10.27 -16.22
C ASP A 115 13.13 10.14 -17.54
N ASP A 116 12.43 9.02 -17.72
CA ASP A 116 11.38 8.84 -18.72
C ASP A 116 10.02 8.56 -18.05
N LEU A 117 8.94 9.15 -18.61
CA LEU A 117 7.56 8.97 -18.15
C LEU A 117 7.12 7.49 -18.07
N SER A 118 7.76 6.62 -18.85
CA SER A 118 7.54 5.15 -18.85
C SER A 118 7.99 4.47 -17.55
N ARG A 119 8.79 5.14 -16.72
CA ARG A 119 9.24 4.67 -15.40
C ARG A 119 8.48 5.32 -14.24
N SER A 120 7.40 6.04 -14.54
CA SER A 120 6.58 6.67 -13.51
C SER A 120 5.80 5.61 -12.74
N GLY A 121 5.84 5.68 -11.41
CA GLY A 121 5.21 4.71 -10.53
C GLY A 121 4.84 5.35 -9.21
N ILE A 122 4.38 4.54 -8.27
CA ILE A 122 4.14 5.00 -6.90
C ILE A 122 5.12 4.32 -5.95
N ILE A 123 5.46 5.02 -4.87
CA ILE A 123 6.27 4.49 -3.78
C ILE A 123 5.48 4.68 -2.49
N VAL A 124 5.29 3.61 -1.74
CA VAL A 124 4.64 3.62 -0.42
C VAL A 124 5.72 3.40 0.64
N ALA A 125 5.80 4.28 1.63
CA ALA A 125 6.82 4.25 2.66
C ALA A 125 6.25 4.59 4.04
N THR A 126 6.87 4.09 5.11
CA THR A 126 6.68 4.59 6.46
C THR A 126 7.70 5.70 6.70
N SER A 127 7.26 6.87 7.18
CA SER A 127 8.21 7.88 7.65
C SER A 127 8.78 7.41 8.99
N SER A 128 9.91 6.72 8.95
CA SER A 128 10.59 6.33 10.18
C SER A 128 10.92 7.59 11.00
N PRO A 129 10.51 7.69 12.27
CA PRO A 129 10.90 8.82 13.10
C PRO A 129 12.38 8.65 13.48
N LEU A 130 13.21 9.54 12.94
CA LEU A 130 14.62 9.85 13.30
C LEU A 130 15.72 9.17 12.47
N LYS A 131 16.19 9.89 11.45
CA LYS A 131 17.47 10.62 11.59
C LYS A 131 17.26 12.07 11.16
N LYS A 132 16.81 12.91 12.11
CA LYS A 132 17.29 14.29 12.12
C LYS A 132 18.78 14.16 12.42
N ALA A 133 19.63 14.33 11.42
CA ALA A 133 21.04 14.52 11.66
C ALA A 133 21.18 15.77 12.52
N SER A 134 21.45 15.57 13.81
CA SER A 134 21.95 16.59 14.70
C SER A 134 23.33 17.01 14.19
N ASN A 135 23.37 18.02 13.34
CA ASN A 135 24.58 18.80 13.09
C ASN A 135 24.20 20.12 12.43
N GLU A 136 24.03 21.15 13.24
CA GLU A 136 24.69 22.43 13.00
C GLU A 136 24.65 23.20 14.32
N HIS A 137 25.77 23.05 15.02
CA HIS A 137 26.16 23.82 16.18
C HIS A 137 26.28 25.28 15.72
N SER A 138 25.30 26.12 16.02
CA SER A 138 25.45 27.57 15.88
C SER A 138 26.61 28.02 16.77
N PRO A 139 27.72 28.59 16.24
CA PRO A 139 28.62 29.33 17.11
C PRO A 139 27.91 30.64 17.46
N SER A 140 27.50 30.75 18.72
CA SER A 140 27.12 32.03 19.31
C SER A 140 28.20 33.06 19.00
N LYS A 141 27.80 34.15 18.34
CA LYS A 141 28.58 35.38 18.35
C LYS A 141 28.81 35.77 19.81
N MET A 142 30.05 35.75 20.26
CA MET A 142 30.49 36.54 21.41
C MET A 142 31.29 37.73 20.89
N VAL A 143 30.82 38.89 21.36
CA VAL A 143 31.37 40.25 21.42
C VAL A 143 32.85 40.39 21.04
#